data_AF-A0A1V4M9R0-F1
#
_entry.id   AF-A0A1V4M9R0-F1
#
_cell.length_a   1.000
_cell.length_b   1.000
_cell.length_c   1.000
_cell.angle_alpha   90.00
_cell.angle_beta   90.00
_cell.angle_gamma   90.00
#
_symmetry.space_group_name_H-M   'P 1'
#
loop_
_entity.id
_entity.type
_entity.pdbx_description
1 polymer ?
#
loop_
_entity_poly.entity_id
_entity_poly.type
_entity_poly.pdbx_seq_one_letter_code
_entity_poly.pdbx_strand_id
1 'polypeptide(L)'
;MKSSKRFLLSLIIVIFFMILAAGSSIGDEEAEPEKVFEPAVSTEEEPTAFIKESDSVVEEPVITSEEMGIFDDENYEGLAIEEIEQEYFIILQESFADDAKVEFDKAAITYYITPSDSVFMDVVMDALEGKDSAVTDWEYFTEAMIELSEFTKEVLPGYWLEVRNPVNPELSILILKDGEIVYDVLKDEDI
;
A
#
# COMPACT_ATOMS: atom_id res chain seq x y z
N MET A 1 -27.07 -7.35 2.45
CA MET A 1 -25.82 -7.24 3.25
C MET A 1 -24.70 -6.70 2.36
N LYS A 2 -24.76 -5.43 1.93
CA LYS A 2 -23.81 -4.80 0.98
C LYS A 2 -22.62 -4.09 1.64
N SER A 3 -22.56 -4.07 2.97
CA SER A 3 -21.71 -3.13 3.73
C SER A 3 -20.37 -3.71 4.21
N SER A 4 -20.16 -5.02 4.26
CA SER A 4 -18.92 -5.57 4.86
C SER A 4 -17.75 -5.65 3.90
N LYS A 5 -18.00 -5.64 2.57
CA LYS A 5 -16.97 -5.92 1.55
C LYS A 5 -16.20 -4.67 1.13
N ARG A 6 -16.90 -3.54 0.99
CA ARG A 6 -16.30 -2.19 0.90
C ARG A 6 -15.48 -1.84 2.15
N PHE A 7 -15.83 -2.45 3.28
CA PHE A 7 -15.13 -2.25 4.53
C PHE A 7 -13.75 -2.91 4.51
N LEU A 8 -13.55 -4.05 3.82
CA LEU A 8 -12.29 -4.79 3.84
C LEU A 8 -11.21 -4.16 2.95
N LEU A 9 -11.55 -3.77 1.73
CA LEU A 9 -10.63 -3.06 0.82
C LEU A 9 -10.27 -1.68 1.38
N SER A 10 -11.26 -0.95 1.90
CA SER A 10 -11.02 0.29 2.63
C SER A 10 -10.19 0.05 3.90
N LEU A 11 -10.35 -1.08 4.60
CA LEU A 11 -9.54 -1.41 5.77
C LEU A 11 -8.08 -1.68 5.41
N ILE A 12 -7.79 -2.42 4.33
CA ILE A 12 -6.41 -2.70 3.88
C ILE A 12 -5.70 -1.41 3.45
N ILE A 13 -6.38 -0.57 2.65
CA ILE A 13 -5.85 0.73 2.22
C ILE A 13 -5.66 1.66 3.42
N VAL A 14 -6.65 1.78 4.31
CA VAL A 14 -6.55 2.61 5.53
C VAL A 14 -5.47 2.10 6.48
N ILE A 15 -5.25 0.79 6.60
CA ILE A 15 -4.17 0.22 7.42
C ILE A 15 -2.81 0.63 6.83
N PHE A 16 -2.63 0.52 5.52
CA PHE A 16 -1.38 0.96 4.86
C PHE A 16 -1.10 2.45 5.09
N PHE A 17 -2.09 3.32 4.87
CA PHE A 17 -1.91 4.77 5.10
C PHE A 17 -1.80 5.15 6.59
N MET A 18 -2.41 4.39 7.51
CA MET A 18 -2.18 4.57 8.95
C MET A 18 -0.76 4.16 9.38
N ILE A 19 -0.17 3.12 8.79
CA ILE A 19 1.22 2.71 9.06
C ILE A 19 2.17 3.82 8.59
N LEU A 20 1.97 4.36 7.38
CA LEU A 20 2.73 5.51 6.86
C LEU A 20 2.61 6.75 7.76
N ALA A 21 1.41 7.07 8.25
CA ALA A 21 1.19 8.21 9.14
C ALA A 21 1.78 8.01 10.55
N ALA A 22 1.81 6.78 11.07
CA ALA A 22 2.37 6.47 12.38
C ALA A 22 3.91 6.46 12.38
N GLY A 23 4.56 6.18 11.25
CA GLY A 23 6.01 6.24 11.08
C GLY A 23 6.61 7.65 11.22
N SER A 24 5.81 8.71 11.01
CA SER A 24 6.27 10.11 11.13
C SER A 24 6.21 10.69 12.56
N SER A 25 5.83 9.92 13.59
CA SER A 25 5.67 10.42 14.97
C SER A 25 6.89 10.17 15.89
N ILE A 26 8.12 10.20 15.37
CA ILE A 26 9.33 10.24 16.19
C ILE A 26 10.11 11.53 15.91
N GLY A 27 9.89 12.50 16.82
CA GLY A 27 10.90 13.50 17.18
C GLY A 27 10.53 14.97 16.93
N ASP A 28 10.09 15.67 17.97
CA ASP A 28 10.69 16.96 18.37
C ASP A 28 10.17 17.46 19.73
N GLU A 29 11.06 17.49 20.73
CA GLU A 29 11.10 18.39 21.92
C GLU A 29 12.06 17.74 22.94
N GLU A 30 13.09 18.37 23.51
CA GLU A 30 13.59 19.73 23.47
C GLU A 30 15.01 19.68 24.12
N ALA A 31 15.97 20.44 23.60
CA ALA A 31 17.33 20.50 24.16
C ALA A 31 17.43 21.53 25.31
N GLU A 32 17.77 21.01 26.50
CA GLU A 32 18.47 21.53 27.72
C GLU A 32 18.41 23.02 28.15
N PRO A 33 18.63 23.29 29.46
CA PRO A 33 20.03 23.55 29.88
C PRO A 33 20.46 22.95 31.24
N GLU A 34 21.75 22.63 31.30
CA GLU A 34 22.59 22.26 32.44
C GLU A 34 22.24 22.88 33.81
N LYS A 35 22.35 22.10 34.91
CA LYS A 35 23.27 22.40 36.03
C LYS A 35 23.39 21.36 37.17
N VAL A 36 24.67 21.06 37.48
CA VAL A 36 25.29 20.73 38.79
C VAL A 36 25.34 19.26 39.27
N PHE A 37 26.60 18.79 39.33
CA PHE A 37 27.18 17.61 40.01
C PHE A 37 26.66 17.31 41.43
N GLU A 38 26.55 16.02 41.79
CA GLU A 38 27.53 15.28 42.64
C GLU A 38 27.25 13.75 42.65
N PRO A 39 28.25 12.90 43.03
CA PRO A 39 28.30 11.49 42.64
C PRO A 39 27.92 10.46 43.72
N ALA A 40 27.77 9.22 43.23
CA ALA A 40 27.84 7.92 43.90
C ALA A 40 26.57 7.40 44.60
N VAL A 41 26.02 6.30 44.09
CA VAL A 41 26.13 4.98 44.75
C VAL A 41 25.62 3.87 43.82
N SER A 42 26.47 2.85 43.69
CA SER A 42 26.25 1.51 43.13
C SER A 42 24.99 0.84 43.67
N THR A 43 24.27 0.10 42.82
CA THR A 43 23.76 -1.27 43.10
C THR A 43 23.33 -1.90 41.77
N GLU A 44 24.06 -2.92 41.35
CA GLU A 44 23.64 -3.96 40.40
C GLU A 44 22.38 -4.65 40.93
N GLU A 45 21.34 -4.85 40.10
CA GLU A 45 20.56 -6.11 40.01
C GLU A 45 19.72 -6.08 38.72
N GLU A 46 20.11 -6.92 37.76
CA GLU A 46 19.22 -7.62 36.82
C GLU A 46 19.36 -9.13 37.14
N PRO A 47 18.47 -10.08 36.72
CA PRO A 47 17.59 -9.99 35.54
C PRO A 47 16.18 -10.63 35.66
N THR A 48 15.38 -10.45 34.59
CA THR A 48 14.33 -11.37 34.04
C THR A 48 13.07 -11.64 34.88
N ALA A 49 11.86 -11.79 34.36
CA ALA A 49 11.33 -11.90 33.01
C ALA A 49 9.80 -11.68 33.10
N PHE A 50 9.20 -10.86 32.24
CA PHE A 50 7.76 -10.91 31.96
C PHE A 50 7.46 -10.10 30.69
N ILE A 51 7.62 -10.71 29.52
CA ILE A 51 6.80 -10.34 28.37
C ILE A 51 6.26 -11.63 27.78
N LYS A 52 4.94 -11.72 27.87
CA LYS A 52 4.08 -12.75 27.30
C LYS A 52 4.03 -12.46 25.81
N GLU A 53 4.81 -13.18 25.01
CA GLU A 53 4.63 -13.17 23.55
C GLU A 53 3.27 -13.80 23.26
N SER A 54 2.31 -12.90 23.02
CA SER A 54 1.09 -13.20 22.31
C SER A 54 1.48 -13.61 20.90
N ASP A 55 1.23 -14.88 20.64
CA ASP A 55 1.07 -15.51 19.33
C ASP A 55 0.01 -14.72 18.54
N SER A 56 0.44 -13.62 17.92
CA SER A 56 -0.32 -12.85 16.96
C SER A 56 0.00 -13.44 15.61
N VAL A 57 -0.73 -14.50 15.27
CA VAL A 57 -0.89 -14.95 13.89
C VAL A 57 -1.43 -13.75 13.12
N VAL A 58 -0.53 -13.04 12.42
CA VAL A 58 -0.90 -12.14 11.34
C VAL A 58 -1.40 -13.05 10.24
N GLU A 59 -2.70 -13.30 10.23
CA GLU A 59 -3.35 -13.89 9.06
C GLU A 59 -3.19 -12.87 7.93
N GLU A 60 -2.36 -13.21 6.95
CA GLU A 60 -2.23 -12.47 5.69
C GLU A 60 -3.65 -12.26 5.12
N PRO A 61 -4.04 -11.01 4.78
CA PRO A 61 -5.35 -10.77 4.22
C PRO A 61 -5.41 -11.33 2.80
N VAL A 62 -5.75 -12.62 2.67
CA VAL A 62 -5.98 -13.25 1.37
C VAL A 62 -7.28 -12.70 0.80
N ILE A 63 -7.18 -11.75 -0.13
CA ILE A 63 -8.33 -11.20 -0.83
C ILE A 63 -8.85 -12.26 -1.81
N THR A 64 -9.94 -12.92 -1.46
CA THR A 64 -10.59 -13.88 -2.38
C THR A 64 -11.66 -13.20 -3.23
N SER A 65 -11.85 -13.67 -4.46
CA SER A 65 -12.88 -13.19 -5.39
C SER A 65 -14.31 -13.31 -4.84
N GLU A 66 -14.58 -14.28 -3.97
CA GLU A 66 -15.83 -14.40 -3.21
C GLU A 66 -16.03 -13.26 -2.20
N GLU A 67 -14.94 -12.72 -1.64
CA GLU A 67 -14.95 -11.72 -0.59
C GLU A 67 -15.20 -10.30 -1.12
N MET A 68 -14.85 -10.00 -2.37
CA MET A 68 -15.10 -8.69 -2.98
C MET A 68 -16.56 -8.49 -3.45
N GLY A 69 -17.32 -9.57 -3.69
CA GLY A 69 -18.80 -9.54 -3.84
C GLY A 69 -19.41 -8.55 -4.84
N ILE A 70 -18.63 -8.11 -5.82
CA ILE A 70 -19.07 -7.29 -6.95
C ILE A 70 -19.19 -8.15 -8.22
N PHE A 71 -18.71 -9.39 -8.17
CA PHE A 71 -18.63 -10.30 -9.30
C PHE A 71 -19.35 -11.61 -8.95
N ASP A 72 -20.68 -11.56 -8.82
CA ASP A 72 -21.49 -12.78 -8.97
C ASP A 72 -21.33 -13.22 -10.43
N ASP A 73 -20.76 -14.40 -10.64
CA ASP A 73 -20.35 -15.04 -11.91
C ASP A 73 -21.45 -15.06 -12.99
N GLU A 74 -22.70 -14.75 -12.65
CA GLU A 74 -23.85 -14.75 -13.55
C GLU A 74 -24.16 -13.40 -14.25
N ASN A 75 -23.51 -12.28 -13.91
CA ASN A 75 -23.96 -10.94 -14.34
C ASN A 75 -23.13 -10.24 -15.43
N TYR A 76 -22.00 -10.80 -15.86
CA TYR A 76 -21.13 -10.19 -16.89
C TYR A 76 -21.16 -10.91 -18.25
N GLU A 77 -21.82 -12.07 -18.36
CA GLU A 77 -22.12 -12.72 -19.64
C GLU A 77 -23.12 -11.85 -20.44
N GLY A 78 -22.62 -10.82 -21.12
CA GLY A 78 -23.39 -9.95 -22.01
C GLY A 78 -23.26 -8.44 -21.77
N LEU A 79 -22.50 -8.00 -20.77
CA LEU A 79 -22.18 -6.57 -20.59
C LEU A 79 -21.12 -6.14 -21.61
N ALA A 80 -21.22 -4.90 -22.08
CA ALA A 80 -20.18 -4.33 -22.92
C ALA A 80 -18.92 -4.08 -22.08
N ILE A 81 -17.73 -4.35 -22.64
CA ILE A 81 -16.45 -4.12 -21.93
C ILE A 81 -16.37 -2.70 -21.37
N GLU A 82 -16.93 -1.72 -22.09
CA GLU A 82 -17.07 -0.32 -21.64
C GLU A 82 -17.76 -0.14 -20.28
N GLU A 83 -18.81 -0.93 -20.00
CA GLU A 83 -19.57 -0.83 -18.75
C GLU A 83 -18.75 -1.40 -17.58
N ILE A 84 -18.03 -2.49 -17.84
CA ILE A 84 -17.09 -3.11 -16.90
C ILE A 84 -15.94 -2.15 -16.58
N GLU A 85 -15.33 -1.55 -17.62
CA GLU A 85 -14.28 -0.55 -17.48
C GLU A 85 -14.71 0.60 -16.57
N GLN A 86 -15.93 1.10 -16.76
CA GLN A 86 -16.46 2.23 -16.01
C GLN A 86 -16.79 1.88 -14.56
N GLU A 87 -17.42 0.73 -14.31
CA GLU A 87 -17.75 0.29 -12.95
C GLU A 87 -16.47 0.00 -12.16
N TYR A 88 -15.51 -0.69 -12.77
CA TYR A 88 -14.20 -0.94 -12.18
C TYR A 88 -13.44 0.36 -11.87
N PHE A 89 -13.45 1.33 -12.79
CA PHE A 89 -12.84 2.65 -12.56
C PHE A 89 -13.47 3.39 -11.37
N ILE A 90 -14.79 3.33 -11.22
CA ILE A 90 -15.49 3.94 -10.07
C ILE A 90 -15.08 3.26 -8.77
N ILE A 91 -14.98 1.93 -8.76
CA ILE A 91 -14.55 1.16 -7.58
C ILE A 91 -13.14 1.57 -7.17
N LEU A 92 -12.20 1.66 -8.11
CA LEU A 92 -10.84 2.12 -7.82
C LEU A 92 -10.85 3.55 -7.26
N GLN A 93 -11.58 4.49 -7.87
CA GLN A 93 -11.67 5.85 -7.33
C GLN A 93 -12.27 5.90 -5.92
N GLU A 94 -13.31 5.11 -5.63
CA GLU A 94 -13.88 5.04 -4.29
C GLU A 94 -12.89 4.45 -3.28
N SER A 95 -12.06 3.49 -3.71
CA SER A 95 -11.11 2.78 -2.85
C SER A 95 -9.90 3.63 -2.49
N PHE A 96 -9.45 4.47 -3.43
CA PHE A 96 -8.28 5.33 -3.28
C PHE A 96 -8.63 6.80 -2.97
N ALA A 97 -9.89 7.13 -2.71
CA ALA A 97 -10.40 8.51 -2.74
C ALA A 97 -9.59 9.54 -1.92
N ASP A 98 -9.08 9.14 -0.76
CA ASP A 98 -8.33 10.02 0.15
C ASP A 98 -6.81 9.96 -0.09
N ASP A 99 -6.35 8.96 -0.82
CA ASP A 99 -4.99 8.47 -0.79
C ASP A 99 -4.27 8.56 -2.14
N ALA A 100 -5.01 8.45 -3.24
CA ALA A 100 -4.47 8.55 -4.59
C ALA A 100 -5.52 9.03 -5.59
N LYS A 101 -5.05 9.70 -6.64
CA LYS A 101 -5.83 9.98 -7.85
C LYS A 101 -5.77 8.76 -8.77
N VAL A 102 -6.94 8.28 -9.18
CA VAL A 102 -7.05 7.21 -10.19
C VAL A 102 -7.49 7.80 -11.53
N GLU A 103 -6.80 7.42 -12.60
CA GLU A 103 -7.14 7.77 -14.00
C GLU A 103 -7.19 6.50 -14.86
N PHE A 104 -8.01 6.51 -15.92
CA PHE A 104 -8.06 5.43 -16.88
C PHE A 104 -7.74 5.95 -18.28
N ASP A 105 -6.70 5.40 -18.92
CA ASP A 105 -6.42 5.61 -20.34
C ASP A 105 -6.89 4.41 -21.16
N LYS A 106 -7.98 4.63 -21.88
CA LYS A 106 -8.59 3.62 -22.75
C LYS A 106 -7.72 3.22 -23.95
N ALA A 107 -6.86 4.11 -24.44
CA ALA A 107 -6.00 3.79 -25.59
C ALA A 107 -4.84 2.87 -25.16
N ALA A 108 -4.30 3.11 -23.97
CA ALA A 108 -3.25 2.28 -23.36
C ALA A 108 -3.81 1.04 -22.64
N ILE A 109 -5.10 1.06 -22.30
CA ILE A 109 -5.76 0.02 -21.48
C ILE A 109 -5.07 -0.04 -20.10
N THR A 110 -4.93 1.13 -19.46
CA THR A 110 -4.15 1.30 -18.24
C THR A 110 -4.89 2.13 -17.21
N TYR A 111 -4.94 1.64 -15.97
CA TYR A 111 -5.31 2.41 -14.80
C TYR A 111 -4.08 2.99 -14.14
N TYR A 112 -4.03 4.31 -14.03
CA TYR A 112 -2.98 5.05 -13.36
C TYR A 112 -3.41 5.38 -11.95
N ILE A 113 -2.56 5.06 -10.97
CA ILE A 113 -2.75 5.39 -9.56
C ILE A 113 -1.62 6.35 -9.20
N THR A 114 -1.96 7.59 -8.89
CA THR A 114 -0.99 8.62 -8.48
C THR A 114 -1.25 8.97 -7.03
N PRO A 115 -0.39 8.54 -6.08
CA PRO A 115 -0.55 8.88 -4.66
C PRO A 115 -0.75 10.39 -4.46
N SER A 116 -1.55 10.78 -3.48
CA SER A 116 -1.85 12.18 -3.20
C SER A 116 -0.79 12.82 -2.30
N ASP A 117 -0.13 12.01 -1.47
CA ASP A 117 0.86 12.48 -0.49
C ASP A 117 2.29 12.42 -1.04
N SER A 118 3.03 13.51 -0.88
CA SER A 118 4.45 13.58 -1.17
C SER A 118 5.29 12.67 -0.25
N VAL A 119 4.82 12.36 0.96
CA VAL A 119 5.51 11.46 1.90
C VAL A 119 5.67 10.06 1.33
N PHE A 120 4.81 9.65 0.39
CA PHE A 120 4.99 8.39 -0.34
C PHE A 120 6.37 8.31 -1.01
N MET A 121 6.85 9.42 -1.58
CA MET A 121 8.17 9.45 -2.20
C MET A 121 9.31 9.37 -1.19
N ASP A 122 9.12 9.87 0.03
CA ASP A 122 10.12 9.73 1.08
C ASP A 122 10.31 8.26 1.44
N VAL A 123 9.21 7.48 1.52
CA VAL A 123 9.29 6.03 1.74
C VAL A 123 9.97 5.30 0.58
N VAL A 124 9.64 5.65 -0.67
CA VAL A 124 10.29 5.06 -1.85
C VAL A 124 11.80 5.36 -1.85
N MET A 125 12.20 6.60 -1.55
CA MET A 125 13.61 6.99 -1.48
C MET A 125 14.33 6.28 -0.32
N ASP A 126 13.71 6.21 0.84
CA ASP A 126 14.24 5.51 2.01
C ASP A 126 14.44 4.00 1.73
N ALA A 127 13.53 3.39 0.96
CA ALA A 127 13.65 2.01 0.52
C ALA A 127 14.79 1.82 -0.50
N LEU A 128 14.95 2.75 -1.46
CA LEU A 128 16.09 2.76 -2.39
C LEU A 128 17.44 2.92 -1.69
N GLU A 129 17.48 3.67 -0.59
CA GLU A 129 18.67 3.78 0.28
C GLU A 129 18.94 2.51 1.11
N GLY A 130 18.03 1.53 1.06
CA GLY A 130 18.15 0.24 1.76
C GLY A 130 17.77 0.33 3.24
N LYS A 131 16.93 1.28 3.65
CA LYS A 131 16.41 1.30 5.03
C LYS A 131 15.39 0.17 5.20
N ASP A 132 15.75 -0.80 6.03
CA ASP A 132 14.98 -2.05 6.22
C ASP A 132 13.46 -1.83 6.37
N SER A 133 13.03 -0.88 7.21
CA SER A 133 11.59 -0.63 7.42
C SER A 133 10.89 -0.13 6.15
N ALA A 134 11.52 0.76 5.39
CA ALA A 134 10.96 1.29 4.16
C ALA A 134 10.95 0.25 3.04
N VAL A 135 11.96 -0.62 2.99
CA VAL A 135 11.97 -1.78 2.08
C VAL A 135 10.80 -2.72 2.40
N THR A 136 10.57 -3.05 3.68
CA THR A 136 9.43 -3.87 4.08
C THR A 136 8.09 -3.21 3.75
N ASP A 137 7.94 -1.91 3.99
CA ASP A 137 6.71 -1.18 3.63
C ASP A 137 6.47 -1.18 2.12
N TRP A 138 7.53 -1.06 1.31
CA TRP A 138 7.45 -1.16 -0.15
C TRP A 138 7.08 -2.55 -0.64
N GLU A 139 7.64 -3.60 -0.04
CA GLU A 139 7.29 -4.99 -0.35
C GLU A 139 5.80 -5.24 -0.08
N TYR A 140 5.30 -4.79 1.08
CA TYR A 140 3.89 -4.93 1.45
C TYR A 140 2.96 -4.16 0.49
N PHE A 141 3.36 -2.95 0.11
CA PHE A 141 2.65 -2.18 -0.92
C PHE A 141 2.61 -2.91 -2.27
N THR A 142 3.76 -3.45 -2.69
CA THR A 142 3.90 -4.16 -3.97
C THR A 142 3.05 -5.43 -4.01
N GLU A 143 3.01 -6.19 -2.91
CA GLU A 143 2.16 -7.38 -2.77
C GLU A 143 0.67 -7.03 -2.90
N ALA A 144 0.21 -5.99 -2.19
CA ALA A 144 -1.18 -5.52 -2.31
C ALA A 144 -1.54 -5.09 -3.74
N MET A 145 -0.58 -4.48 -4.45
CA MET A 145 -0.76 -4.09 -5.86
C MET A 145 -0.76 -5.29 -6.81
N ILE A 146 0.00 -6.35 -6.52
CA ILE A 146 -0.06 -7.63 -7.24
C ILE A 146 -1.46 -8.23 -7.10
N GLU A 147 -1.98 -8.34 -5.88
CA GLU A 147 -3.32 -8.88 -5.64
C GLU A 147 -4.40 -8.07 -6.37
N LEU A 148 -4.30 -6.74 -6.37
CA LEU A 148 -5.20 -5.89 -7.15
C LEU A 148 -5.07 -6.16 -8.65
N SER A 149 -3.85 -6.40 -9.16
CA SER A 149 -3.62 -6.75 -10.57
C SER A 149 -4.17 -8.13 -10.93
N GLU A 150 -4.04 -9.12 -10.05
CA GLU A 150 -4.65 -10.44 -10.21
C GLU A 150 -6.18 -10.34 -10.25
N PHE A 151 -6.76 -9.55 -9.36
CA PHE A 151 -8.19 -9.28 -9.40
C PHE A 151 -8.60 -8.56 -10.69
N THR A 152 -7.79 -7.59 -11.15
CA THR A 152 -8.03 -6.89 -12.43
C THR A 152 -8.05 -7.88 -13.58
N LYS A 153 -7.15 -8.87 -13.60
CA LYS A 153 -7.09 -9.91 -14.64
C LYS A 153 -8.37 -10.73 -14.74
N GLU A 154 -8.99 -11.05 -13.62
CA GLU A 154 -10.24 -11.83 -13.58
C GLU A 154 -11.38 -11.08 -14.27
N VAL A 155 -11.40 -9.74 -14.13
CA VAL A 155 -12.50 -8.88 -14.60
C VAL A 155 -12.20 -8.27 -15.98
N LEU A 156 -10.96 -7.82 -16.19
CA LEU A 156 -10.45 -7.06 -17.31
C LEU A 156 -9.06 -7.61 -17.71
N PRO A 157 -9.00 -8.80 -18.36
CA PRO A 157 -7.74 -9.44 -18.71
C PRO A 157 -6.91 -8.60 -19.69
N GLY A 158 -5.62 -8.48 -19.42
CA GLY A 158 -4.66 -7.73 -20.24
C GLY A 158 -4.55 -6.25 -19.90
N TYR A 159 -5.31 -5.76 -18.91
CA TYR A 159 -5.24 -4.37 -18.45
C TYR A 159 -4.02 -4.16 -17.56
N TRP A 160 -3.49 -2.94 -17.61
CA TRP A 160 -2.32 -2.54 -16.83
C TRP A 160 -2.74 -1.76 -15.59
N LEU A 161 -2.01 -1.96 -14.51
CA LEU A 161 -2.00 -1.08 -13.34
C LEU A 161 -0.65 -0.40 -13.26
N GLU A 162 -0.63 0.92 -13.14
CA GLU A 162 0.60 1.69 -13.04
C GLU A 162 0.51 2.69 -11.89
N VAL A 163 1.46 2.60 -10.97
CA VAL A 163 1.66 3.58 -9.91
C VAL A 163 2.64 4.63 -10.40
N ARG A 164 2.22 5.89 -10.38
CA ARG A 164 3.00 7.03 -10.88
C ARG A 164 3.58 7.86 -9.75
N ASN A 165 4.68 8.53 -10.06
CA ASN A 165 5.29 9.47 -9.14
C ASN A 165 4.39 10.71 -8.95
N PRO A 166 4.00 11.03 -7.70
CA PRO A 166 3.08 12.13 -7.41
C PRO A 166 3.67 13.52 -7.71
N VAL A 167 5.00 13.64 -7.72
CA VAL A 167 5.74 14.87 -8.05
C VAL A 167 6.00 14.98 -9.55
N ASN A 168 6.22 13.84 -10.23
CA ASN A 168 6.45 13.78 -11.67
C ASN A 168 5.67 12.63 -12.32
N PRO A 169 4.38 12.82 -12.69
CA PRO A 169 3.51 11.75 -13.17
C PRO A 169 3.94 11.08 -14.49
N GLU A 170 4.94 11.63 -15.18
CA GLU A 170 5.55 10.99 -16.35
C GLU A 170 6.48 9.83 -15.98
N LEU A 171 6.81 9.68 -14.69
CA LEU A 171 7.63 8.60 -14.16
C LEU A 171 6.74 7.57 -13.46
N SER A 172 6.81 6.33 -13.93
CA SER A 172 6.21 5.18 -13.27
C SER A 172 7.13 4.70 -12.14
N ILE A 173 6.55 4.24 -11.04
CA ILE A 173 7.26 3.69 -9.88
C ILE A 173 7.04 2.17 -9.83
N LEU A 174 5.83 1.73 -10.17
CA LEU A 174 5.45 0.32 -10.22
C LEU A 174 4.53 0.11 -11.43
N ILE A 175 4.79 -0.90 -12.25
CA ILE A 175 3.93 -1.28 -13.37
C ILE A 175 3.62 -2.76 -13.23
N LEU A 176 2.33 -3.09 -13.23
CA LEU A 176 1.84 -4.46 -13.17
C LEU A 176 0.93 -4.79 -14.33
N LYS A 177 0.93 -6.06 -14.70
CA LYS A 177 0.00 -6.62 -15.68
C LYS A 177 -0.39 -8.04 -15.30
N ASP A 178 -1.69 -8.30 -15.23
CA ASP A 178 -2.25 -9.63 -15.02
C ASP A 178 -1.68 -10.39 -13.79
N GLY A 179 -1.34 -9.65 -12.72
CA GLY A 179 -0.73 -10.17 -11.49
C GLY A 179 0.80 -10.19 -11.48
N GLU A 180 1.46 -9.75 -12.56
CA GLU A 180 2.91 -9.80 -12.68
C GLU A 180 3.52 -8.39 -12.64
N ILE A 181 4.62 -8.24 -11.89
CA ILE A 181 5.43 -7.01 -11.90
C ILE A 181 6.18 -6.94 -13.24
N VAL A 182 5.96 -5.86 -13.98
CA VAL A 182 6.70 -5.54 -15.21
C VAL A 182 7.81 -4.54 -14.93
N TYR A 183 7.58 -3.61 -14.00
CA TYR A 183 8.56 -2.64 -13.53
C TYR A 183 8.37 -2.37 -12.05
N ASP A 184 9.48 -2.27 -11.32
CA ASP A 184 9.55 -1.92 -9.90
C ASP A 184 10.82 -1.10 -9.70
N VAL A 185 10.66 0.15 -9.28
CA VAL A 185 11.76 1.11 -9.14
C VAL A 185 12.86 0.62 -8.19
N LEU A 186 12.53 -0.18 -7.18
CA LEU A 186 13.52 -0.73 -6.25
C LEU A 186 14.35 -1.88 -6.85
N LYS A 187 13.87 -2.49 -7.94
CA LYS A 187 14.55 -3.59 -8.63
C LYS A 187 15.21 -3.14 -9.94
N ASP A 188 15.14 -1.85 -10.26
CA ASP A 188 15.75 -1.29 -11.45
C ASP A 188 17.27 -1.17 -11.26
N GLU A 189 18.04 -1.98 -11.99
CA GLU A 189 19.51 -2.03 -11.87
C GLU A 189 20.20 -0.78 -12.47
N ASP A 190 19.45 0.08 -13.17
CA ASP A 190 19.96 1.28 -13.86
C ASP A 190 19.78 2.58 -13.04
N ILE A 191 19.29 2.50 -11.79
CA ILE A 191 19.12 3.62 -10.82
C ILE A 191 20.28 3.65 -9.82
#